data_AF-A0A2I1RJE5-F1
#
_entry.id   AF-A0A2I1RJE5-F1
#
_cell.length_a   1.000
_cell.length_b   1.000
_cell.length_c   1.000
_cell.angle_alpha   90.00
_cell.angle_beta   90.00
_cell.angle_gamma   90.00
#
_symmetry.space_group_name_H-M   'P 1'
#
loop_
_entity.id
_entity.type
_entity.pdbx_description
1 polymer ?
#
loop_
_entity_poly.entity_id
_entity_poly.type
_entity_poly.pdbx_seq_one_letter_code
_entity_poly.pdbx_strand_id
1 'polypeptide(L)'
;MTHDTKIYLAIADKKIFISQRKLEIAQRNKNPVRINIHNGKIVKRSGKNKWQVLLLAGGNRYRWFKSDWGDIEYLDTSQYLPLPHSQSNLLDNLEKSLLLCDSYSRLDFLIDIWDLYGEDVFLKMFFNWWTSCDTTPLNIEHIINILGELEQLGLLQLKYAMPENLAEYLALPDELTVFRGCYAFNDDGICFSTDKQTAINFVNHARYKADGHQPILLTGKVKKADCLFFNDRKESEILSLSVEIVKRENILVCEK
;
A
#
# COMPACT_ATOMS: atom_id res chain seq x y z
N MET A 1 50.21 3.66 7.23
CA MET A 1 48.87 4.05 7.73
C MET A 1 47.99 4.39 6.53
N THR A 2 47.30 3.41 5.98
CA THR A 2 46.37 3.63 4.86
C THR A 2 45.09 4.25 5.42
N HIS A 3 44.76 5.45 4.97
CA HIS A 3 43.50 6.10 5.31
C HIS A 3 42.37 5.32 4.63
N ASP A 4 41.49 4.72 5.43
CA ASP A 4 40.39 3.91 4.93
C ASP A 4 39.37 4.85 4.24
N THR A 5 39.23 4.74 2.93
CA THR A 5 38.37 5.62 2.12
C THR A 5 36.94 5.53 2.61
N LYS A 6 36.29 6.68 2.83
CA LYS A 6 34.91 6.75 3.35
C LYS A 6 33.93 6.97 2.22
N ILE A 7 32.90 6.14 2.16
CA ILE A 7 31.76 6.29 1.24
C ILE A 7 30.63 6.94 2.04
N TYR A 8 30.19 8.12 1.60
CA TYR A 8 29.17 8.89 2.28
C TYR A 8 27.79 8.66 1.66
N LEU A 9 26.75 8.58 2.49
CA LEU A 9 25.36 8.37 2.10
C LEU A 9 24.51 9.44 2.77
N ALA A 10 23.64 10.09 1.99
CA ALA A 10 22.64 11.03 2.51
C ALA A 10 21.33 10.28 2.73
N ILE A 11 20.82 10.28 3.97
CA ILE A 11 19.60 9.58 4.37
C ILE A 11 18.82 10.53 5.28
N ALA A 12 17.58 10.90 4.90
CA ALA A 12 16.74 11.84 5.65
C ALA A 12 17.51 13.10 6.12
N ASP A 13 18.20 13.75 5.18
CA ASP A 13 19.04 14.94 5.41
C ASP A 13 20.24 14.74 6.37
N LYS A 14 20.60 13.49 6.68
CA LYS A 14 21.79 13.13 7.47
C LYS A 14 22.85 12.47 6.62
N LYS A 15 24.12 12.82 6.89
CA LYS A 15 25.29 12.27 6.20
C LYS A 15 25.93 11.16 7.02
N ILE A 16 25.75 9.92 6.58
CA ILE A 16 26.33 8.72 7.18
C ILE A 16 27.51 8.28 6.31
N PHE A 17 28.49 7.53 6.84
CA PHE A 17 29.53 6.93 6.01
C PHE A 17 29.82 5.47 6.36
N ILE A 18 30.31 4.71 5.38
CA ILE A 18 30.87 3.37 5.54
C ILE A 18 32.31 3.35 5.04
N SER A 19 33.19 2.61 5.72
CA SER A 19 34.56 2.40 5.24
C SER A 19 34.53 1.51 4.00
N GLN A 20 35.24 1.92 2.96
CA GLN A 20 35.34 1.23 1.70
C GLN A 20 35.98 -0.15 1.89
N ARG A 21 37.01 -0.29 2.74
CA ARG A 21 37.58 -1.60 3.08
C ARG A 21 36.55 -2.54 3.71
N LYS A 22 35.68 -2.03 4.59
CA LYS A 22 34.61 -2.84 5.21
C LYS A 22 33.56 -3.25 4.18
N LEU A 23 33.23 -2.36 3.25
CA LEU A 23 32.33 -2.67 2.15
C LEU A 23 32.93 -3.73 1.22
N GLU A 24 34.20 -3.61 0.86
CA GLU A 24 34.93 -4.57 0.03
C GLU A 24 35.06 -5.94 0.71
N ILE A 25 35.31 -6.00 2.02
CA ILE A 25 35.30 -7.25 2.80
C ILE A 25 33.91 -7.90 2.76
N ALA A 26 32.83 -7.11 2.84
CA ALA A 26 31.46 -7.63 2.71
C ALA A 26 31.20 -8.16 1.29
N GLN A 27 31.70 -7.48 0.25
CA GLN A 27 31.56 -7.83 -1.17
C GLN A 27 32.42 -9.02 -1.62
N ARG A 28 33.49 -9.37 -0.88
CA ARG A 28 34.36 -10.53 -1.17
C ARG A 28 33.75 -11.89 -0.81
N ASN A 29 32.62 -11.93 -0.10
CA ASN A 29 31.83 -13.16 0.01
C ASN A 29 31.17 -13.46 -1.34
N LYS A 30 31.05 -14.74 -1.72
CA LYS A 30 30.74 -15.25 -3.08
C LYS A 30 29.43 -14.78 -3.76
N ASN A 31 28.73 -13.78 -3.24
CA ASN A 31 27.59 -13.14 -3.88
C ASN A 31 27.60 -11.62 -3.59
N PRO A 32 27.45 -10.77 -4.62
CA PRO A 32 27.61 -9.33 -4.46
C PRO A 32 26.55 -8.73 -3.52
N VAL A 33 27.01 -8.04 -2.49
CA VAL A 33 26.17 -7.24 -1.57
C VAL A 33 25.74 -5.98 -2.32
N ARG A 34 24.45 -5.85 -2.64
CA ARG A 34 23.88 -4.59 -3.15
C ARG A 34 23.42 -3.72 -1.98
N ILE A 35 23.82 -2.46 -1.99
CA ILE A 35 23.25 -1.44 -1.10
C ILE A 35 21.96 -0.98 -1.78
N ASN A 36 20.81 -1.49 -1.33
CA ASN A 36 19.52 -0.93 -1.73
C ASN A 36 19.08 0.06 -0.65
N ILE A 37 19.09 1.34 -1.00
CA ILE A 37 18.43 2.39 -0.23
C ILE A 37 17.03 2.49 -0.81
N HIS A 38 16.06 1.83 -0.19
CA HIS A 38 14.65 2.07 -0.53
C HIS A 38 14.16 3.19 0.40
N ASN A 39 13.67 4.29 -0.16
CA ASN A 39 13.03 5.42 0.53
C ASN A 39 13.67 5.87 1.85
N GLY A 40 15.00 5.98 1.90
CA GLY A 40 15.69 6.72 2.96
C GLY A 40 15.65 6.10 4.37
N LYS A 41 15.43 4.79 4.51
CA LYS A 41 15.58 4.07 5.80
C LYS A 41 16.31 2.75 5.49
N ILE A 42 17.34 2.32 6.23
CA ILE A 42 17.21 1.44 7.41
C ILE A 42 18.51 1.52 8.21
N VAL A 43 18.44 2.14 9.39
CA VAL A 43 19.48 2.11 10.42
C VAL A 43 18.84 1.73 11.75
N LYS A 44 19.51 0.88 12.55
CA LYS A 44 19.06 0.58 13.93
C LYS A 44 20.13 0.87 14.96
N ARG A 45 19.71 1.15 16.19
CA ARG A 45 20.61 1.36 17.33
C ARG A 45 21.06 0.02 17.94
N SER A 46 22.32 -0.10 18.31
CA SER A 46 22.92 -1.24 18.99
C SER A 46 23.71 -0.76 20.22
N GLY A 47 23.07 -0.77 21.39
CA GLY A 47 23.65 -0.24 22.63
C GLY A 47 23.57 1.28 22.77
N LYS A 48 24.33 1.86 23.70
CA LYS A 48 24.17 3.28 24.09
C LYS A 48 24.46 4.27 22.94
N ASN A 49 25.46 4.02 22.08
CA ASN A 49 25.91 4.97 21.02
C ASN A 49 26.40 4.30 19.71
N LYS A 50 25.82 3.18 19.24
CA LYS A 50 26.28 2.54 17.98
C LYS A 50 25.13 2.29 17.02
N TRP A 51 25.35 2.59 15.75
CA TRP A 51 24.37 2.40 14.69
C TRP A 51 24.73 1.21 13.81
N GLN A 52 23.73 0.53 13.26
CA GLN A 52 23.93 -0.54 12.29
C GLN A 52 23.15 -0.26 11.01
N VAL A 53 23.75 -0.51 9.86
CA VAL A 53 23.11 -0.39 8.54
C VAL A 53 22.72 -1.79 8.07
N LEU A 54 21.50 -1.93 7.53
CA LEU A 54 21.05 -3.18 6.96
C LEU A 54 21.55 -3.29 5.51
N LEU A 55 22.37 -4.29 5.21
CA LEU A 55 22.80 -4.58 3.85
C LEU A 55 22.24 -5.93 3.40
N LEU A 56 21.84 -6.03 2.13
CA LEU A 56 21.40 -7.28 1.52
C LEU A 56 22.63 -8.16 1.24
N ALA A 57 22.85 -9.19 2.06
CA ALA A 57 23.89 -10.17 1.80
C ALA A 57 23.38 -11.23 0.83
N GLY A 58 24.30 -11.74 0.01
CA GLY A 58 24.00 -12.77 -0.98
C GLY A 58 23.17 -13.93 -0.44
N GLY A 59 22.15 -14.33 -1.20
CA GLY A 59 21.18 -15.36 -0.79
C GLY A 59 19.91 -14.81 -0.12
N ASN A 60 19.54 -13.55 -0.39
CA ASN A 60 18.36 -12.87 0.13
C ASN A 60 18.24 -12.85 1.66
N ARG A 61 19.38 -12.77 2.36
CA ARG A 61 19.40 -12.62 3.81
C ARG A 61 19.98 -11.26 4.17
N TYR A 62 19.18 -10.46 4.86
CA TYR A 62 19.62 -9.17 5.38
C TYR A 62 20.60 -9.36 6.54
N ARG A 63 21.68 -8.57 6.59
CA ARG A 63 22.64 -8.55 7.70
C ARG A 63 22.90 -7.12 8.19
N TRP A 64 22.98 -6.98 9.50
CA TRP A 64 23.29 -5.72 10.19
C TRP A 64 24.80 -5.50 10.28
N PHE A 65 25.30 -4.38 9.75
CA PHE A 65 26.72 -4.01 9.78
C PHE A 65 26.95 -2.87 10.77
N LYS A 66 27.94 -3.00 11.66
CA LYS A 66 28.29 -1.94 12.62
C LYS A 66 28.87 -0.73 11.89
N SER A 67 28.24 0.42 12.04
CA SER A 67 28.82 1.72 11.66
C SER A 67 29.80 2.21 12.72
N ASP A 68 30.78 3.00 12.31
CA ASP A 68 31.74 3.63 13.21
C ASP A 68 31.34 5.12 13.43
N TRP A 69 30.42 5.35 14.40
CA TRP A 69 30.08 6.60 15.13
C TRP A 69 29.31 7.76 14.44
N GLY A 70 28.39 8.38 15.21
CA GLY A 70 27.84 9.75 15.05
C GLY A 70 26.30 9.93 15.17
N ASP A 71 25.81 10.13 16.40
CA ASP A 71 24.55 10.71 16.94
C ASP A 71 23.18 10.84 16.17
N ILE A 72 22.13 10.53 16.96
CA ILE A 72 20.67 10.88 16.92
C ILE A 72 19.65 9.85 16.39
N GLU A 73 18.91 9.32 17.38
CA GLU A 73 17.52 8.80 17.49
C GLU A 73 16.88 7.73 16.54
N TYR A 74 16.53 6.60 17.18
CA TYR A 74 15.63 5.45 16.86
C TYR A 74 15.20 5.07 15.42
N LEU A 75 15.30 3.76 15.09
CA LEU A 75 14.13 2.91 14.74
C LEU A 75 14.43 1.39 14.81
N ASP A 76 13.39 0.61 15.14
CA ASP A 76 13.33 -0.86 15.25
C ASP A 76 12.63 -1.45 14.00
N THR A 77 13.26 -2.40 13.30
CA THR A 77 12.69 -3.05 12.10
C THR A 77 12.74 -4.57 12.19
N SER A 78 12.65 -5.11 13.42
CA SER A 78 12.73 -6.55 13.71
C SER A 78 11.56 -7.41 13.18
N GLN A 79 10.76 -6.92 12.23
CA GLN A 79 9.48 -7.53 11.82
C GLN A 79 9.42 -7.95 10.33
N TYR A 80 10.34 -7.51 9.47
CA TYR A 80 10.14 -7.59 8.02
C TYR A 80 10.81 -8.80 7.35
N LEU A 81 9.99 -9.50 6.56
CA LEU A 81 10.13 -10.82 5.91
C LEU A 81 11.26 -10.93 4.85
N PRO A 82 11.70 -12.15 4.48
CA PRO A 82 12.80 -12.36 3.52
C PRO A 82 12.38 -12.13 2.05
N LEU A 83 13.30 -11.62 1.23
CA LEU A 83 13.10 -11.44 -0.22
C LEU A 83 13.19 -12.79 -1.01
N PRO A 84 12.39 -13.02 -2.07
CA PRO A 84 12.50 -14.21 -2.95
C PRO A 84 13.37 -14.01 -4.22
N HIS A 85 13.84 -15.13 -4.82
CA HIS A 85 14.91 -15.19 -5.85
C HIS A 85 14.45 -15.08 -7.33
N SER A 86 13.20 -14.72 -7.61
CA SER A 86 12.73 -14.27 -8.94
C SER A 86 11.46 -13.44 -8.74
N GLN A 87 11.11 -12.52 -9.65
CA GLN A 87 9.85 -11.75 -9.52
C GLN A 87 8.61 -12.66 -9.45
N SER A 88 8.59 -13.77 -10.19
CA SER A 88 7.53 -14.78 -10.08
C SER A 88 7.48 -15.40 -8.68
N ASN A 89 8.62 -15.84 -8.14
CA ASN A 89 8.69 -16.36 -6.78
C ASN A 89 8.38 -15.28 -5.73
N LEU A 90 8.56 -14.00 -6.04
CA LEU A 90 8.22 -12.91 -5.14
C LEU A 90 6.70 -12.78 -5.02
N LEU A 91 6.02 -12.58 -6.14
CA LEU A 91 4.56 -12.44 -6.16
C LEU A 91 3.88 -13.68 -5.55
N ASP A 92 4.32 -14.89 -5.94
CA ASP A 92 3.79 -16.14 -5.38
C ASP A 92 3.94 -16.23 -3.85
N ASN A 93 5.04 -15.72 -3.29
CA ASN A 93 5.26 -15.74 -1.85
C ASN A 93 4.48 -14.63 -1.12
N LEU A 94 4.31 -13.48 -1.75
CA LEU A 94 3.45 -12.41 -1.23
C LEU A 94 1.99 -12.85 -1.22
N GLU A 95 1.52 -13.51 -2.29
CA GLU A 95 0.17 -14.08 -2.35
C GLU A 95 -0.05 -15.13 -1.26
N LYS A 96 0.91 -16.03 -1.06
CA LYS A 96 0.86 -17.00 0.05
C LYS A 96 0.80 -16.32 1.41
N SER A 97 1.42 -15.16 1.56
CA SER A 97 1.40 -14.40 2.81
C SER A 97 0.03 -13.70 3.00
N LEU A 98 -0.55 -13.11 1.96
CA LEU A 98 -1.90 -12.51 1.98
C LEU A 98 -3.01 -13.53 2.24
N LEU A 99 -2.82 -14.79 1.85
CA LEU A 99 -3.71 -15.90 2.20
C LEU A 99 -3.72 -16.21 3.70
N LEU A 100 -2.64 -15.89 4.43
CA LEU A 100 -2.54 -16.09 5.88
C LEU A 100 -3.10 -14.91 6.68
N CYS A 101 -3.31 -13.76 6.05
CA CYS A 101 -3.97 -12.61 6.66
C CYS A 101 -5.48 -12.85 6.80
N ASP A 102 -6.10 -12.24 7.81
CA ASP A 102 -7.56 -12.04 7.81
C ASP A 102 -7.92 -10.79 6.99
N SER A 103 -9.22 -10.50 6.82
CA SER A 103 -9.67 -9.34 6.04
C SER A 103 -9.20 -7.99 6.63
N TYR A 104 -9.03 -7.88 7.95
CA TYR A 104 -8.63 -6.63 8.60
C TYR A 104 -7.13 -6.34 8.48
N SER A 105 -6.28 -7.37 8.55
CA SER A 105 -4.81 -7.26 8.47
C SER A 105 -4.27 -7.27 7.03
N ARG A 106 -5.09 -7.65 6.05
CA ARG A 106 -4.67 -7.78 4.65
C ARG A 106 -4.25 -6.45 4.04
N LEU A 107 -4.99 -5.37 4.30
CA LEU A 107 -4.68 -4.07 3.72
C LEU A 107 -3.39 -3.47 4.30
N ASP A 108 -3.13 -3.70 5.59
CA ASP A 108 -1.88 -3.28 6.21
C ASP A 108 -0.69 -3.99 5.56
N PHE A 109 -0.83 -5.28 5.23
CA PHE A 109 0.20 -6.01 4.49
C PHE A 109 0.38 -5.49 3.07
N LEU A 110 -0.68 -5.07 2.37
CA LEU A 110 -0.56 -4.43 1.07
C LEU A 110 0.20 -3.09 1.17
N ILE A 111 -0.05 -2.29 2.21
CA ILE A 111 0.69 -1.04 2.46
C ILE A 111 2.18 -1.35 2.72
N ASP A 112 2.50 -2.38 3.49
CA ASP A 112 3.90 -2.83 3.67
C ASP A 112 4.54 -3.20 2.32
N ILE A 113 3.78 -3.76 1.38
CA ILE A 113 4.30 -4.09 0.04
C ILE A 113 4.72 -2.83 -0.71
N TRP A 114 3.93 -1.75 -0.65
CA TRP A 114 4.28 -0.46 -1.22
C TRP A 114 5.62 0.03 -0.68
N ASP A 115 5.77 0.04 0.64
CA ASP A 115 6.97 0.57 1.31
C ASP A 115 8.23 -0.28 1.09
N LEU A 116 8.09 -1.60 0.89
CA LEU A 116 9.22 -2.53 0.81
C LEU A 116 9.63 -2.90 -0.61
N TYR A 117 8.67 -2.96 -1.53
CA TYR A 117 8.86 -3.48 -2.89
C TYR A 117 8.53 -2.48 -3.99
N GLY A 118 7.89 -1.36 -3.65
CA GLY A 118 7.57 -0.27 -4.57
C GLY A 118 6.33 -0.50 -5.42
N GLU A 119 6.00 0.53 -6.21
CA GLU A 119 4.75 0.69 -6.97
C GLU A 119 4.35 -0.53 -7.81
N ASP A 120 5.24 -1.04 -8.69
CA ASP A 120 4.85 -2.10 -9.63
C ASP A 120 4.45 -3.41 -8.91
N VAL A 121 5.15 -3.75 -7.83
CA VAL A 121 4.82 -4.95 -7.03
C VAL A 121 3.54 -4.70 -6.24
N PHE A 122 3.42 -3.52 -5.61
CA PHE A 122 2.21 -3.13 -4.90
C PHE A 122 0.98 -3.20 -5.80
N LEU A 123 1.00 -2.58 -6.98
CA LEU A 123 -0.16 -2.51 -7.86
C LEU A 123 -0.60 -3.90 -8.34
N LYS A 124 0.34 -4.81 -8.66
CA LYS A 124 -0.01 -6.21 -8.98
C LYS A 124 -0.75 -6.90 -7.84
N MET A 125 -0.30 -6.68 -6.60
CA MET A 125 -0.91 -7.28 -5.42
C MET A 125 -2.23 -6.59 -5.05
N PHE A 126 -2.27 -5.26 -5.10
CA PHE A 126 -3.44 -4.45 -4.79
C PHE A 126 -4.62 -4.80 -5.69
N PHE A 127 -4.41 -4.88 -7.01
CA PHE A 127 -5.47 -5.22 -7.95
C PHE A 127 -6.04 -6.63 -7.76
N ASN A 128 -5.24 -7.56 -7.24
CA ASN A 128 -5.67 -8.94 -6.99
C ASN A 128 -6.38 -9.11 -5.64
N TRP A 129 -6.15 -8.21 -4.67
CA TRP A 129 -6.52 -8.46 -3.27
C TRP A 129 -7.38 -7.39 -2.61
N TRP A 130 -7.53 -6.21 -3.23
CA TRP A 130 -8.26 -5.07 -2.67
C TRP A 130 -9.64 -5.46 -2.11
N THR A 131 -10.44 -6.17 -2.90
CA THR A 131 -11.84 -6.54 -2.63
C THR A 131 -12.01 -7.55 -1.49
N SER A 132 -10.90 -8.17 -1.08
CA SER A 132 -10.80 -9.08 0.06
C SER A 132 -10.26 -8.38 1.32
N CYS A 133 -10.11 -7.06 1.29
CA CYS A 133 -9.68 -6.26 2.42
C CYS A 133 -10.87 -5.60 3.11
N ASP A 134 -10.82 -5.58 4.44
CA ASP A 134 -11.61 -4.68 5.25
C ASP A 134 -10.77 -3.45 5.55
N THR A 135 -11.41 -2.28 5.51
CA THR A 135 -10.74 -1.00 5.72
C THR A 135 -10.97 -0.50 7.15
N THR A 136 -9.94 0.14 7.69
CA THR A 136 -9.99 0.93 8.92
C THR A 136 -9.72 2.40 8.55
N PRO A 137 -10.10 3.36 9.41
CA PRO A 137 -9.79 4.77 9.15
C PRO A 137 -8.29 5.05 8.94
N LEU A 138 -7.41 4.29 9.60
CA LEU A 138 -5.97 4.48 9.49
C LEU A 138 -5.42 3.96 8.15
N ASN A 139 -5.81 2.76 7.73
CA ASN A 139 -5.29 2.21 6.49
C ASN A 139 -5.93 2.85 5.24
N ILE A 140 -7.16 3.38 5.33
CA ILE A 140 -7.75 4.12 4.22
C ILE A 140 -7.04 5.46 3.99
N GLU A 141 -6.56 6.14 5.03
CA GLU A 141 -5.75 7.36 4.90
C GLU A 141 -4.44 7.08 4.15
N HIS A 142 -3.75 5.98 4.45
CA HIS A 142 -2.57 5.57 3.71
C HIS A 142 -2.88 5.25 2.25
N ILE A 143 -4.00 4.55 1.97
CA ILE A 143 -4.41 4.27 0.60
C ILE A 143 -4.76 5.57 -0.15
N ILE A 144 -5.42 6.54 0.49
CA ILE A 144 -5.67 7.86 -0.10
C ILE A 144 -4.35 8.53 -0.50
N ASN A 145 -3.33 8.49 0.38
CA ASN A 145 -2.02 9.06 0.08
C ASN A 145 -1.34 8.33 -1.09
N ILE A 146 -1.31 6.99 -1.07
CA ILE A 146 -0.74 6.19 -2.17
C ILE A 146 -1.46 6.49 -3.48
N LEU A 147 -2.80 6.47 -3.51
CA LEU A 147 -3.57 6.77 -4.72
C LEU A 147 -3.40 8.23 -5.17
N GLY A 148 -3.13 9.15 -4.26
CA GLY A 148 -2.85 10.55 -4.56
C GLY A 148 -1.47 10.78 -5.17
N GLU A 149 -0.50 9.90 -4.90
CA GLU A 149 0.82 9.89 -5.54
C GLU A 149 0.78 9.30 -6.96
N LEU A 150 -0.25 8.48 -7.25
CA LEU A 150 -0.39 7.78 -8.52
C LEU A 150 -1.09 8.66 -9.57
N GLU A 151 -0.41 8.91 -10.68
CA GLU A 151 -1.01 9.61 -11.81
C GLU A 151 -1.94 8.69 -12.62
N GLN A 152 -3.12 9.20 -12.98
CA GLN A 152 -4.04 8.60 -13.95
C GLN A 152 -4.48 7.16 -13.60
N LEU A 153 -5.31 7.02 -12.56
CA LEU A 153 -5.83 5.74 -12.07
C LEU A 153 -6.39 4.85 -13.20
N GLY A 154 -7.08 5.43 -14.18
CA GLY A 154 -7.61 4.68 -15.32
C GLY A 154 -6.54 4.03 -16.20
N LEU A 155 -5.33 4.58 -16.29
CA LEU A 155 -4.21 3.91 -16.97
C LEU A 155 -3.69 2.72 -16.15
N LEU A 156 -3.66 2.85 -14.82
CA LEU A 156 -3.31 1.75 -13.94
C LEU A 156 -4.31 0.61 -14.06
N GLN A 157 -5.61 0.93 -14.16
CA GLN A 157 -6.66 -0.05 -14.44
C GLN A 157 -6.37 -0.83 -15.72
N LEU A 158 -6.00 -0.16 -16.83
CA LEU A 158 -5.67 -0.84 -18.09
C LEU A 158 -4.44 -1.74 -17.99
N LYS A 159 -3.51 -1.43 -17.08
CA LYS A 159 -2.23 -2.13 -16.94
C LYS A 159 -2.30 -3.32 -15.98
N TYR A 160 -3.03 -3.19 -14.88
CA TYR A 160 -2.97 -4.14 -13.76
C TYR A 160 -4.27 -4.88 -13.48
N ALA A 161 -5.41 -4.45 -14.04
CA ALA A 161 -6.67 -5.12 -13.79
C ALA A 161 -6.67 -6.57 -14.28
N MET A 162 -7.32 -7.43 -13.49
CA MET A 162 -7.64 -8.79 -13.90
C MET A 162 -8.51 -8.79 -15.16
N PRO A 163 -8.36 -9.76 -16.08
CA PRO A 163 -9.04 -9.76 -17.37
C PRO A 163 -10.57 -9.57 -17.29
N GLU A 164 -11.20 -10.19 -16.30
CA GLU A 164 -12.63 -10.07 -16.01
C GLU A 164 -13.05 -8.64 -15.64
N ASN A 165 -12.34 -8.01 -14.70
CA ASN A 165 -12.60 -6.63 -14.30
C ASN A 165 -12.27 -5.64 -15.43
N LEU A 166 -11.25 -5.94 -16.24
CA LEU A 166 -10.85 -5.10 -17.37
C LEU A 166 -11.94 -5.06 -18.44
N ALA A 167 -12.51 -6.21 -18.80
CA ALA A 167 -13.57 -6.27 -19.81
C ALA A 167 -14.80 -5.43 -19.40
N GLU A 168 -15.19 -5.53 -18.13
CA GLU A 168 -16.29 -4.74 -17.58
C GLU A 168 -15.96 -3.25 -17.46
N TYR A 169 -14.75 -2.92 -17.00
CA TYR A 169 -14.28 -1.53 -16.95
C TYR A 169 -14.27 -0.86 -18.33
N LEU A 170 -13.84 -1.59 -19.38
CA LEU A 170 -13.84 -1.07 -20.75
C LEU A 170 -15.26 -0.80 -21.28
N ALA A 171 -16.26 -1.54 -20.77
CA ALA A 171 -17.67 -1.34 -21.13
C ALA A 171 -18.32 -0.15 -20.40
N LEU A 172 -17.67 0.40 -19.37
CA LEU A 172 -18.17 1.57 -18.66
C LEU A 172 -18.13 2.85 -19.52
N PRO A 173 -19.11 3.76 -19.38
CA PRO A 173 -19.07 5.07 -20.03
C PRO A 173 -17.90 5.91 -19.50
N ASP A 174 -17.51 6.95 -20.24
CA ASP A 174 -16.38 7.81 -19.85
C ASP A 174 -16.68 8.67 -18.62
N GLU A 175 -17.95 8.97 -18.35
CA GLU A 175 -18.43 9.57 -17.12
C GLU A 175 -19.40 8.62 -16.42
N LEU A 176 -19.13 8.36 -15.14
CA LEU A 176 -19.88 7.44 -14.29
C LEU A 176 -20.73 8.22 -13.30
N THR A 177 -21.92 7.68 -13.01
CA THR A 177 -22.67 8.05 -11.82
C THR A 177 -22.40 7.00 -10.76
N VAL A 178 -21.97 7.44 -9.59
CA VAL A 178 -21.53 6.56 -8.50
C VAL A 178 -22.25 6.91 -7.21
N PHE A 179 -22.34 5.92 -6.31
CA PHE A 179 -23.12 5.98 -5.09
C PHE A 179 -22.31 5.48 -3.89
N ARG A 180 -22.47 6.13 -2.75
CA ARG A 180 -21.85 5.69 -1.48
C ARG A 180 -22.88 5.79 -0.36
N GLY A 181 -23.24 4.64 0.22
CA GLY A 181 -23.94 4.59 1.49
C GLY A 181 -22.94 4.78 2.62
N CYS A 182 -23.16 5.78 3.47
CA CYS A 182 -22.27 6.11 4.57
C CYS A 182 -23.03 6.84 5.68
N TYR A 183 -22.30 7.39 6.64
CA TYR A 183 -22.77 8.26 7.71
C TYR A 183 -22.05 9.60 7.64
N ALA A 184 -22.54 10.61 8.34
CA ALA A 184 -21.96 11.95 8.32
C ALA A 184 -20.50 12.02 8.81
N PHE A 185 -20.00 11.03 9.54
CA PHE A 185 -18.62 11.01 10.04
C PHE A 185 -17.62 10.31 9.10
N ASN A 186 -18.09 9.68 8.01
CA ASN A 186 -17.25 8.96 7.04
C ASN A 186 -17.70 9.21 5.58
N ASP A 187 -18.26 10.40 5.35
CA ASP A 187 -18.78 10.86 4.06
C ASP A 187 -17.67 11.34 3.10
N ASP A 188 -16.42 11.33 3.54
CA ASP A 188 -15.19 11.67 2.83
C ASP A 188 -14.45 10.45 2.24
N GLY A 189 -14.96 9.23 2.44
CA GLY A 189 -14.28 8.02 1.97
C GLY A 189 -14.34 7.79 0.46
N ILE A 190 -13.42 6.97 -0.03
CA ILE A 190 -13.08 6.83 -1.47
C ILE A 190 -13.78 5.67 -2.20
N CYS A 191 -14.47 4.79 -1.48
CA CYS A 191 -15.16 3.65 -2.05
C CYS A 191 -16.59 4.03 -2.42
N PHE A 192 -16.94 3.83 -3.69
CA PHE A 192 -18.27 4.03 -4.24
C PHE A 192 -18.70 2.76 -5.00
N SER A 193 -19.96 2.70 -5.39
CA SER A 193 -20.49 1.67 -6.30
C SER A 193 -21.21 2.34 -7.46
N THR A 194 -21.18 1.74 -8.65
CA THR A 194 -22.08 2.15 -9.74
C THR A 194 -23.51 1.66 -9.56
N ASP A 195 -23.75 0.72 -8.63
CA ASP A 195 -25.08 0.25 -8.23
C ASP A 195 -25.58 0.96 -6.97
N LYS A 196 -26.65 1.74 -7.15
CA LYS A 196 -27.31 2.46 -6.06
C LYS A 196 -27.81 1.54 -4.95
N GLN A 197 -28.33 0.35 -5.29
CA GLN A 197 -28.90 -0.53 -4.27
C GLN A 197 -27.80 -1.19 -3.44
N THR A 198 -26.71 -1.62 -4.07
CA THR A 198 -25.49 -2.06 -3.38
C THR A 198 -24.97 -0.99 -2.42
N ALA A 199 -24.86 0.27 -2.88
CA ALA A 199 -24.45 1.38 -2.03
C ALA A 199 -25.35 1.56 -0.79
N ILE A 200 -26.67 1.51 -0.97
CA ILE A 200 -27.65 1.59 0.12
C ILE A 200 -27.51 0.41 1.10
N ASN A 201 -27.20 -0.79 0.60
CA ASN A 201 -27.13 -1.97 1.45
C ASN A 201 -25.90 -1.94 2.38
N PHE A 202 -24.80 -1.28 2.01
CA PHE A 202 -23.60 -1.21 2.84
C PHE A 202 -23.86 -0.72 4.27
N VAL A 203 -24.68 0.33 4.45
CA VAL A 203 -25.00 0.85 5.79
C VAL A 203 -25.84 -0.10 6.65
N ASN A 204 -26.40 -1.16 6.05
CA ASN A 204 -27.19 -2.17 6.74
C ASN A 204 -26.35 -3.40 7.16
N HIS A 205 -25.11 -3.54 6.67
CA HIS A 205 -24.25 -4.64 7.09
C HIS A 205 -23.79 -4.43 8.54
N ALA A 206 -23.86 -5.48 9.37
CA ALA A 206 -23.54 -5.41 10.80
C ALA A 206 -22.17 -4.77 11.12
N ARG A 207 -21.18 -4.95 10.23
CA ARG A 207 -19.84 -4.36 10.32
C ARG A 207 -19.79 -2.84 10.12
N TYR A 208 -20.77 -2.27 9.42
CA TYR A 208 -20.81 -0.86 9.04
C TYR A 208 -21.95 -0.10 9.68
N LYS A 209 -22.95 -0.81 10.20
CA LYS A 209 -24.10 -0.23 10.87
C LYS A 209 -23.63 0.57 12.09
N ALA A 210 -23.95 1.86 12.12
CA ALA A 210 -23.72 2.75 13.24
C ALA A 210 -25.06 3.08 13.92
N ASP A 211 -25.37 2.37 15.01
CA ASP A 211 -26.61 2.59 15.76
C ASP A 211 -26.68 4.02 16.32
N GLY A 212 -27.85 4.65 16.25
CA GLY A 212 -28.05 6.04 16.67
C GLY A 212 -27.57 7.09 15.65
N HIS A 213 -27.00 6.68 14.52
CA HIS A 213 -26.62 7.58 13.44
C HIS A 213 -27.56 7.45 12.23
N GLN A 214 -27.89 8.59 11.61
CA GLN A 214 -28.69 8.63 10.39
C GLN A 214 -27.81 8.30 9.18
N PRO A 215 -28.05 7.19 8.45
CA PRO A 215 -27.31 6.93 7.23
C PRO A 215 -27.74 7.86 6.10
N ILE A 216 -26.78 8.09 5.22
CA ILE A 216 -26.90 8.95 4.06
C ILE A 216 -26.45 8.21 2.80
N LEU A 217 -27.03 8.61 1.67
CA LEU A 217 -26.59 8.25 0.33
C LEU A 217 -25.94 9.48 -0.29
N LEU A 218 -24.69 9.32 -0.73
CA LEU A 218 -24.04 10.26 -1.62
C LEU A 218 -24.23 9.77 -3.06
N THR A 219 -24.60 10.69 -3.96
CA THR A 219 -24.53 10.48 -5.41
C THR A 219 -23.47 11.40 -5.96
N GLY A 220 -22.55 10.84 -6.75
CA GLY A 220 -21.46 11.58 -7.34
C GLY A 220 -21.24 11.28 -8.82
N LYS A 221 -20.40 12.10 -9.43
CA LYS A 221 -19.91 11.96 -10.80
C LYS A 221 -18.41 11.78 -10.79
N VAL A 222 -17.91 10.87 -11.62
CA VAL A 222 -16.46 10.60 -11.76
C VAL A 222 -16.14 10.20 -13.19
N LYS A 223 -14.98 10.62 -13.68
CA LYS A 223 -14.49 10.17 -14.98
C LYS A 223 -13.89 8.79 -14.85
N LYS A 224 -14.14 7.92 -15.83
CA LYS A 224 -13.55 6.59 -15.92
C LYS A 224 -12.02 6.62 -15.80
N ALA A 225 -11.39 7.63 -16.43
CA ALA A 225 -9.94 7.84 -16.39
C ALA A 225 -9.37 8.16 -14.99
N ASP A 226 -10.21 8.60 -14.06
CA ASP A 226 -9.82 9.05 -12.71
C ASP A 226 -10.31 8.07 -11.63
N CYS A 227 -10.55 6.80 -11.98
CA CYS A 227 -11.00 5.79 -11.04
C CYS A 227 -10.40 4.40 -11.32
N LEU A 228 -10.41 3.57 -10.27
CA LEU A 228 -10.23 2.13 -10.37
C LEU A 228 -11.58 1.43 -10.23
N PHE A 229 -11.73 0.27 -10.87
CA PHE A 229 -12.95 -0.52 -10.90
C PHE A 229 -12.70 -1.98 -10.50
N PHE A 230 -13.55 -2.48 -9.61
CA PHE A 230 -13.51 -3.85 -9.09
C PHE A 230 -14.91 -4.45 -9.07
N ASN A 231 -15.09 -5.66 -9.63
CA ASN A 231 -16.40 -6.32 -9.65
C ASN A 231 -16.38 -7.84 -9.38
N ASP A 232 -15.30 -8.36 -8.82
CA ASP A 232 -15.17 -9.76 -8.41
C ASP A 232 -16.29 -10.21 -7.44
N ARG A 233 -16.78 -9.30 -6.60
CA ARG A 233 -17.88 -9.52 -5.65
C ARG A 233 -19.27 -9.08 -6.15
N LYS A 234 -19.38 -8.68 -7.41
CA LYS A 234 -20.61 -8.12 -8.02
C LYS A 234 -21.12 -6.85 -7.32
N GLU A 235 -20.23 -6.13 -6.64
CA GLU A 235 -20.55 -4.88 -5.94
C GLU A 235 -20.31 -3.64 -6.82
N SER A 236 -19.73 -3.82 -8.01
CA SER A 236 -19.37 -2.79 -8.99
C SER A 236 -18.68 -1.60 -8.34
N GLU A 237 -17.66 -1.93 -7.55
CA GLU A 237 -16.93 -1.01 -6.70
C GLU A 237 -16.03 -0.08 -7.54
N ILE A 238 -16.03 1.18 -7.15
CA ILE A 238 -15.22 2.26 -7.71
C ILE A 238 -14.37 2.83 -6.59
N LEU A 239 -13.07 2.94 -6.82
CA LEU A 239 -12.15 3.72 -5.99
C LEU A 239 -11.77 5.00 -6.73
N SER A 240 -12.03 6.15 -6.12
CA SER A 240 -11.63 7.44 -6.68
C SER A 240 -11.46 8.51 -5.62
N LEU A 241 -10.48 9.39 -5.84
CA LEU A 241 -10.23 10.60 -5.04
C LEU A 241 -10.94 11.85 -5.60
N SER A 242 -11.53 11.75 -6.79
CA SER A 242 -11.99 12.91 -7.57
C SER A 242 -13.48 12.87 -7.89
N VAL A 243 -14.27 12.28 -6.99
CA VAL A 243 -15.72 12.22 -7.15
C VAL A 243 -16.33 13.58 -6.84
N GLU A 244 -17.06 14.16 -7.79
CA GLU A 244 -17.89 15.34 -7.56
C GLU A 244 -19.23 14.92 -6.96
N ILE A 245 -19.49 15.26 -5.70
CA ILE A 245 -20.76 14.96 -5.05
C ILE A 245 -21.84 15.93 -5.52
N VAL A 246 -22.85 15.40 -6.21
CA VAL A 246 -23.96 16.17 -6.78
C VAL A 246 -25.24 16.08 -5.95
N LYS A 247 -25.33 15.08 -5.06
CA LYS A 247 -26.52 14.89 -4.21
C LYS A 247 -26.17 14.18 -2.89
N ARG A 248 -26.82 14.62 -1.81
CA ARG A 248 -26.81 13.99 -0.48
C ARG A 248 -28.23 13.77 -0.03
N GLU A 249 -28.56 12.56 0.39
CA GLU A 249 -29.92 12.17 0.81
C GLU A 249 -29.87 11.32 2.09
N ASN A 250 -30.85 11.46 2.97
CA ASN A 250 -31.03 10.51 4.08
C ASN A 250 -31.62 9.19 3.54
N ILE A 251 -31.15 8.06 4.05
CA ILE A 251 -31.69 6.74 3.73
C ILE A 251 -32.50 6.22 4.93
N LEU A 252 -33.66 5.63 4.66
CA LEU A 252 -34.38 4.86 5.68
C LEU A 252 -33.73 3.49 5.83
N VAL A 253 -33.25 3.17 7.03
CA VAL A 253 -32.80 1.81 7.36
C VAL A 253 -34.05 0.95 7.46
N CYS A 254 -34.13 -0.11 6.67
CA CYS A 254 -35.14 -1.13 6.89
C CYS A 254 -34.77 -1.89 8.17
N GLU A 255 -35.57 -1.74 9.23
CA GLU A 255 -35.55 -2.67 10.34
C GLU A 255 -35.92 -4.06 9.79
N LYS A 256 -34.98 -5.01 9.83
CA LYS A 256 -35.25 -6.42 9.57
C LYS A 256 -35.54 -7.15 10.86
#